data_AF-A0A7S1GKC0-F1
#
_entry.id   AF-A0A7S1GKC0-F1
#
_cell.length_a   1.000
_cell.length_b   1.000
_cell.length_c   1.000
_cell.angle_alpha   90.00
_cell.angle_beta   90.00
_cell.angle_gamma   90.00
#
_symmetry.space_group_name_H-M   'P 1'
#
loop_
_entity.id
_entity.type
_entity.pdbx_description
1 polymer ?
#
loop_
_entity_poly.entity_id
_entity_poly.type
_entity_poly.pdbx_seq_one_letter_code
_entity_poly.pdbx_strand_id
1 'polypeptide(L)'
;RRIVAKGSSYFLKAIKAGEDALKRINDEEGFSENYLIFMQQLSNRYFNRAMFLLTVREDHASPTRAEDQGLLDLMTCKDMDQEVVDNGDRDGFKGDDDVYFELLMGRITGVLRLLKTGYSDPWGIEELFEGARNALVAALQEPDHHALFRDIQPAGQMQRLDSALIEYYLWLASCQTDDGGTRRECVELAAVIAIRMMFEDEYLIGDAAVLALRALIEHTRYDVVVDGDDDDDDTTEDEEDSDDSADGIRTALSQYRHGIEEAIALSHAGKDLMSRESYTAANMGDFSMETF
;
A
#
# COMPACT_ATOMS: atom_id res chain seq x y z
N ARG A 1 -25.28 -2.22 -17.94
CA ARG A 1 -25.60 -1.05 -18.81
C ARG A 1 -26.32 0.14 -18.15
N ARG A 2 -27.59 0.07 -17.67
CA ARG A 2 -28.29 1.26 -17.07
C ARG A 2 -27.56 1.82 -15.84
N ILE A 3 -27.06 0.94 -14.97
CA ILE A 3 -26.28 1.33 -13.78
C ILE A 3 -24.98 2.03 -14.20
N VAL A 4 -24.26 1.45 -15.16
CA VAL A 4 -23.01 2.02 -15.72
C VAL A 4 -23.24 3.45 -16.23
N ALA A 5 -24.23 3.67 -17.09
CA ALA A 5 -24.54 5.00 -17.61
C ALA A 5 -24.90 6.02 -16.51
N LYS A 6 -25.62 5.58 -15.47
CA LYS A 6 -25.97 6.42 -14.33
C LYS A 6 -24.74 6.76 -13.48
N GLY A 7 -23.87 5.79 -13.22
CA GLY A 7 -22.60 5.98 -12.52
C GLY A 7 -21.69 6.97 -13.24
N SER A 8 -21.47 6.78 -14.55
CA SER A 8 -20.70 7.72 -15.37
C SER A 8 -21.27 9.14 -15.31
N SER A 9 -22.60 9.29 -15.33
CA SER A 9 -23.24 10.61 -15.21
C SER A 9 -23.01 11.26 -13.83
N TYR A 10 -23.00 10.48 -12.76
CA TYR A 10 -22.74 10.99 -11.41
C TYR A 10 -21.30 11.46 -11.24
N PHE A 11 -20.33 10.66 -11.69
CA PHE A 11 -18.94 11.07 -11.64
C PHE A 11 -18.67 12.31 -12.50
N LEU A 12 -19.25 12.38 -13.71
CA LEU A 12 -19.10 13.56 -14.57
C LEU A 12 -19.62 14.83 -13.90
N LYS A 13 -20.80 14.77 -13.27
CA LYS A 13 -21.38 15.91 -12.55
C LYS A 13 -20.52 16.31 -11.35
N ALA A 14 -20.04 15.33 -10.58
CA ALA A 14 -19.23 15.57 -9.39
C ALA A 14 -17.88 16.19 -9.74
N ILE A 15 -17.20 15.69 -10.77
CA ILE A 15 -15.93 16.24 -11.24
C ILE A 15 -16.12 17.65 -11.75
N LYS A 16 -17.09 17.90 -12.63
CA LYS A 16 -17.35 19.25 -13.14
C LYS A 16 -17.63 20.25 -12.03
N ALA A 17 -18.47 19.89 -11.06
CA ALA A 17 -18.74 20.74 -9.90
C ALA A 17 -17.48 20.98 -9.05
N GLY A 18 -16.60 19.97 -8.96
CA GLY A 18 -15.30 20.10 -8.30
C GLY A 18 -14.34 21.02 -9.05
N GLU A 19 -14.22 20.91 -10.38
CA GLU A 19 -13.41 21.81 -11.19
C GLU A 19 -13.88 23.27 -11.08
N ASP A 20 -15.19 23.48 -11.18
CA ASP A 20 -15.80 24.82 -11.03
C ASP A 20 -15.53 25.38 -9.61
N ALA A 21 -15.51 24.53 -8.58
CA ALA A 21 -15.22 24.94 -7.21
C ALA A 21 -13.73 25.23 -6.99
N LEU A 22 -12.83 24.37 -7.48
CA LEU A 22 -11.38 24.57 -7.38
C LEU A 22 -10.97 25.87 -8.08
N LYS A 23 -11.56 26.15 -9.25
CA LYS A 23 -11.34 27.41 -9.97
C LYS A 23 -11.76 28.63 -9.13
N ARG A 24 -12.93 28.58 -8.48
CA ARG A 24 -13.37 29.68 -7.60
C ARG A 24 -12.42 29.88 -6.42
N ILE A 25 -11.98 28.80 -5.77
CA ILE A 25 -11.02 28.88 -4.66
C ILE A 25 -9.72 29.53 -5.15
N ASN A 26 -9.21 29.13 -6.32
CA ASN A 26 -8.02 29.76 -6.91
C ASN A 26 -8.23 31.25 -7.26
N ASP A 27 -9.41 31.61 -7.78
CA ASP A 27 -9.72 33.00 -8.11
C ASP A 27 -9.86 33.89 -6.85
N GLU A 28 -10.32 33.31 -5.73
CA GLU A 28 -10.60 34.02 -4.47
C GLU A 28 -9.40 34.06 -3.50
N GLU A 29 -8.73 32.92 -3.31
CA GLU A 29 -7.66 32.72 -2.34
C GLU A 29 -6.28 32.55 -2.99
N GLY A 30 -6.24 32.29 -4.30
CA GLY A 30 -5.01 31.88 -4.99
C GLY A 30 -4.57 30.48 -4.59
N PHE A 31 -3.25 30.28 -4.63
CA PHE A 31 -2.63 29.04 -4.17
C PHE A 31 -2.59 29.05 -2.64
N SER A 32 -3.52 28.33 -2.01
CA SER A 32 -3.71 28.26 -0.56
C SER A 32 -3.79 26.82 -0.05
N GLU A 33 -3.73 26.64 1.28
CA GLU A 33 -3.99 25.34 1.92
C GLU A 33 -5.35 24.76 1.51
N ASN A 34 -6.40 25.59 1.50
CA ASN A 34 -7.74 25.16 1.05
C ASN A 34 -7.73 24.73 -0.42
N TYR A 35 -6.94 25.40 -1.27
CA TYR A 35 -6.76 25.00 -2.66
C TYR A 35 -6.14 23.60 -2.75
N LEU A 36 -5.07 23.31 -2.00
CA LEU A 36 -4.42 22.01 -1.96
C LEU A 36 -5.34 20.90 -1.43
N ILE A 37 -6.04 21.15 -0.32
CA ILE A 37 -7.02 20.20 0.24
C ILE A 37 -8.11 19.91 -0.80
N PHE A 38 -8.63 20.93 -1.48
CA PHE A 38 -9.68 20.75 -2.47
C PHE A 38 -9.17 20.03 -3.73
N MET A 39 -7.94 20.31 -4.14
CA MET A 39 -7.25 19.60 -5.23
C MET A 39 -7.12 18.12 -4.92
N GLN A 40 -6.69 17.76 -3.70
CA GLN A 40 -6.61 16.36 -3.27
C GLN A 40 -7.97 15.65 -3.32
N GLN A 41 -9.04 16.34 -2.91
CA GLN A 41 -10.41 15.81 -3.02
C GLN A 41 -10.86 15.64 -4.48
N LEU A 42 -10.47 16.56 -5.37
CA LEU A 42 -10.78 16.45 -6.79
C LEU A 42 -10.00 15.30 -7.44
N SER A 43 -8.72 15.15 -7.10
CA SER A 43 -7.88 14.02 -7.48
C SER A 43 -8.54 12.69 -7.10
N ASN A 44 -9.04 12.56 -5.87
CA ASN A 44 -9.80 11.38 -5.44
C ASN A 44 -11.05 11.10 -6.29
N ARG A 45 -11.74 12.12 -6.79
CA ARG A 45 -12.89 11.94 -7.69
C ARG A 45 -12.45 11.44 -9.06
N TYR A 46 -11.33 11.95 -9.57
CA TYR A 46 -10.71 11.48 -10.81
C TYR A 46 -10.29 10.01 -10.69
N PHE A 47 -9.57 9.64 -9.63
CA PHE A 47 -9.19 8.26 -9.34
C PHE A 47 -10.42 7.33 -9.30
N ASN A 48 -11.44 7.71 -8.54
CA ASN A 48 -12.65 6.89 -8.40
C ASN A 48 -13.41 6.75 -9.74
N ARG A 49 -13.46 7.80 -10.57
CA ARG A 49 -14.06 7.71 -11.92
C ARG A 49 -13.24 6.79 -12.82
N ALA A 50 -11.90 6.89 -12.77
CA ALA A 50 -11.02 6.01 -13.52
C ALA A 50 -11.26 4.55 -13.17
N MET A 51 -11.18 4.21 -11.87
CA MET A 51 -11.42 2.85 -11.38
C MET A 51 -12.77 2.32 -11.83
N PHE A 52 -13.82 3.15 -11.74
CA PHE A 52 -15.14 2.78 -12.22
C PHE A 52 -15.15 2.49 -13.73
N LEU A 53 -14.65 3.42 -14.56
CA LEU A 53 -14.69 3.30 -16.02
C LEU A 53 -13.88 2.10 -16.53
N LEU A 54 -12.67 1.90 -16.00
CA LEU A 54 -11.79 0.80 -16.41
C LEU A 54 -12.36 -0.56 -15.97
N THR A 55 -12.99 -0.63 -14.80
CA THR A 55 -13.63 -1.86 -14.31
C THR A 55 -14.88 -2.24 -15.12
N VAL A 56 -15.69 -1.27 -15.55
CA VAL A 56 -16.98 -1.53 -16.21
C VAL A 56 -16.97 -1.28 -17.72
N ARG A 57 -15.79 -1.11 -18.34
CA ARG A 57 -15.66 -0.70 -19.75
C ARG A 57 -16.42 -1.61 -20.72
N GLU A 58 -16.44 -2.92 -20.47
CA GLU A 58 -17.11 -3.91 -21.33
C GLU A 58 -18.64 -3.73 -21.36
N ASP A 59 -19.19 -3.18 -20.27
CA ASP A 59 -20.60 -2.86 -20.12
C ASP A 59 -20.95 -1.43 -20.54
N HIS A 60 -19.95 -0.64 -20.94
CA HIS A 60 -20.13 0.73 -21.41
C HIS A 60 -20.63 0.74 -22.86
N ALA A 61 -21.41 1.77 -23.22
CA ALA A 61 -21.94 1.90 -24.59
C ALA A 61 -20.83 2.08 -25.65
N SER A 62 -19.67 2.57 -25.22
CA SER A 62 -18.45 2.70 -26.01
C SER A 62 -17.28 2.28 -25.13
N PRO A 63 -16.85 1.01 -25.17
CA PRO A 63 -15.80 0.48 -24.29
C PRO A 63 -14.46 1.22 -24.45
N THR A 64 -13.99 1.41 -25.68
CA THR A 64 -12.73 2.14 -25.97
C THR A 64 -12.75 3.55 -25.40
N ARG A 65 -13.84 4.29 -25.59
CA ARG A 65 -13.95 5.65 -25.04
C ARG A 65 -13.97 5.67 -23.50
N ALA A 66 -14.56 4.66 -22.87
CA ALA A 66 -14.55 4.56 -21.41
C ALA A 66 -13.14 4.28 -20.88
N GLU A 67 -12.40 3.42 -21.57
CA GLU A 67 -11.01 3.13 -21.27
C GLU A 67 -10.12 4.36 -21.46
N ASP A 68 -10.17 5.02 -22.63
CA ASP A 68 -9.38 6.23 -22.90
C ASP A 68 -9.63 7.30 -21.83
N GLN A 69 -10.91 7.51 -21.47
CA GLN A 69 -11.27 8.47 -20.43
C GLN A 69 -10.78 8.03 -19.04
N GLY A 70 -10.89 6.74 -18.72
CA GLY A 70 -10.41 6.21 -17.45
C GLY A 70 -8.90 6.33 -17.29
N LEU A 71 -8.13 6.07 -18.35
CA LEU A 71 -6.68 6.26 -18.37
C LEU A 71 -6.30 7.74 -18.24
N LEU A 72 -7.01 8.64 -18.95
CA LEU A 72 -6.80 10.08 -18.81
C LEU A 72 -7.06 10.55 -17.38
N ASP A 73 -8.13 10.05 -16.75
CA ASP A 73 -8.47 10.39 -15.36
C ASP A 73 -7.41 9.91 -14.37
N LEU A 74 -6.77 8.76 -14.61
CA LEU A 74 -5.63 8.31 -13.81
C LEU A 74 -4.43 9.25 -13.94
N MET A 75 -4.10 9.70 -15.15
CA MET A 75 -3.00 10.65 -15.34
C MET A 75 -3.31 11.98 -14.65
N THR A 76 -4.52 12.52 -14.83
CA THR A 76 -4.94 13.76 -14.17
C THR A 76 -4.88 13.64 -12.65
N CYS A 77 -5.29 12.48 -12.11
CA CYS A 77 -5.17 12.20 -10.68
C CYS A 77 -3.72 12.16 -10.22
N LYS A 78 -2.81 11.52 -10.98
CA LYS A 78 -1.38 11.47 -10.67
C LYS A 78 -0.76 12.87 -10.66
N ASP A 79 -1.06 13.66 -11.68
CA ASP A 79 -0.56 15.04 -11.80
C ASP A 79 -1.03 15.91 -10.63
N MET A 80 -2.30 15.78 -10.22
CA MET A 80 -2.83 16.50 -9.07
C MET A 80 -2.22 16.02 -7.74
N ASP A 81 -2.04 14.71 -7.55
CA ASP A 81 -1.40 14.18 -6.34
C ASP A 81 0.05 14.69 -6.23
N GLN A 82 0.80 14.71 -7.34
CA GLN A 82 2.15 15.28 -7.38
C GLN A 82 2.16 16.79 -7.09
N GLU A 83 1.23 17.55 -7.67
CA GLU A 83 1.12 18.99 -7.41
C GLU A 83 0.83 19.28 -5.94
N VAL A 84 0.00 18.46 -5.29
CA VAL A 84 -0.27 18.58 -3.85
C VAL A 84 0.99 18.31 -3.02
N VAL A 85 1.75 17.26 -3.34
CA VAL A 85 3.00 16.92 -2.63
C VAL A 85 4.06 18.00 -2.83
N ASP A 86 4.38 18.34 -4.08
CA ASP A 86 5.45 19.28 -4.44
C ASP A 86 5.28 20.65 -3.77
N ASN A 87 4.03 21.12 -3.71
CA ASN A 87 3.74 22.42 -3.13
C ASN A 87 3.43 22.34 -1.63
N GLY A 88 2.92 21.22 -1.14
CA GLY A 88 2.77 20.96 0.28
C GLY A 88 4.12 21.05 1.00
N ASP A 89 5.14 20.37 0.44
CA ASP A 89 6.51 20.40 0.96
C ASP A 89 7.13 21.79 0.90
N ARG A 90 6.86 22.56 -0.18
CA ARG A 90 7.43 23.89 -0.38
C ARG A 90 6.93 24.93 0.61
N ASP A 91 5.63 24.90 0.90
CA ASP A 91 4.97 25.88 1.75
C ASP A 91 4.90 25.43 3.23
N GLY A 92 5.50 24.28 3.55
CA GLY A 92 5.49 23.70 4.89
C GLY A 92 4.12 23.17 5.30
N PHE A 93 3.23 22.95 4.34
CA PHE A 93 1.94 22.33 4.55
C PHE A 93 2.14 20.82 4.68
N LYS A 94 2.12 20.36 5.92
CA LYS A 94 1.97 18.93 6.22
C LYS A 94 0.49 18.66 6.30
N GLY A 95 -0.06 18.04 5.24
CA GLY A 95 -1.40 17.46 5.33
C GLY A 95 -1.48 16.50 6.51
N ASP A 96 -2.69 16.20 6.97
CA ASP A 96 -2.89 15.24 8.05
C ASP A 96 -2.28 13.87 7.64
N ASP A 97 -1.29 13.38 8.40
CA ASP A 97 -0.51 12.19 8.05
C ASP A 97 -1.38 10.92 7.89
N ASP A 98 -2.49 10.83 8.64
CA ASP A 98 -3.48 9.78 8.49
C ASP A 98 -4.24 9.88 7.16
N VAL A 99 -4.61 11.10 6.73
CA VAL A 99 -5.24 11.34 5.43
C VAL A 99 -4.29 10.97 4.29
N TYR A 100 -3.01 11.29 4.42
CA TYR A 100 -2.00 10.93 3.42
C TYR A 100 -1.78 9.41 3.33
N PHE A 101 -1.67 8.72 4.46
CA PHE A 101 -1.57 7.26 4.47
C PHE A 101 -2.81 6.59 3.85
N GLU A 102 -4.03 7.04 4.20
CA GLU A 102 -5.26 6.51 3.60
C GLU A 102 -5.35 6.77 2.09
N LEU A 103 -4.86 7.94 1.65
CA LEU A 103 -4.75 8.26 0.23
C LEU A 103 -3.86 7.22 -0.47
N LEU A 104 -2.65 7.00 0.03
CA LEU A 104 -1.69 6.05 -0.53
C LEU A 104 -2.25 4.62 -0.54
N MET A 105 -2.85 4.16 0.56
CA MET A 105 -3.47 2.83 0.62
C MET A 105 -4.63 2.69 -0.39
N GLY A 106 -5.41 3.75 -0.57
CA GLY A 106 -6.45 3.81 -1.61
C GLY A 106 -5.88 3.71 -3.02
N ARG A 107 -4.77 4.41 -3.31
CA ARG A 107 -4.05 4.33 -4.59
C ARG A 107 -3.48 2.95 -4.83
N ILE A 108 -2.71 2.40 -3.88
CA ILE A 108 -2.11 1.05 -3.94
C ILE A 108 -3.19 0.01 -4.29
N THR A 109 -4.30 0.00 -3.54
CA THR A 109 -5.37 -0.98 -3.74
C THR A 109 -6.00 -0.85 -5.14
N GLY A 110 -6.24 0.38 -5.60
CA GLY A 110 -6.81 0.60 -6.93
C GLY A 110 -5.83 0.24 -8.05
N VAL A 111 -4.56 0.62 -7.95
CA VAL A 111 -3.53 0.26 -8.94
C VAL A 111 -3.34 -1.26 -8.98
N LEU A 112 -3.21 -1.94 -7.84
CA LEU A 112 -3.17 -3.41 -7.78
C LEU A 112 -4.34 -4.05 -8.51
N ARG A 113 -5.55 -3.49 -8.35
CA ARG A 113 -6.73 -3.98 -9.05
C ARG A 113 -6.61 -3.83 -10.55
N LEU A 114 -6.07 -2.71 -11.04
CA LEU A 114 -5.85 -2.47 -12.46
C LEU A 114 -4.81 -3.43 -13.05
N LEU A 115 -3.69 -3.63 -12.35
CA LEU A 115 -2.64 -4.57 -12.73
C LEU A 115 -3.18 -5.99 -12.90
N LYS A 116 -3.99 -6.46 -11.93
CA LYS A 116 -4.66 -7.78 -12.00
C LYS A 116 -5.65 -7.91 -13.15
N THR A 117 -6.10 -6.80 -13.73
CA THR A 117 -6.98 -6.78 -14.92
C THR A 117 -6.23 -6.55 -16.23
N GLY A 118 -4.90 -6.50 -16.20
CA GLY A 118 -4.04 -6.41 -17.39
C GLY A 118 -3.70 -4.98 -17.83
N TYR A 119 -3.95 -3.97 -17.00
CA TYR A 119 -3.45 -2.62 -17.26
C TYR A 119 -1.98 -2.49 -16.87
N SER A 120 -1.28 -1.55 -17.48
CA SER A 120 0.08 -1.18 -17.08
C SER A 120 0.09 -0.46 -15.74
N ASP A 121 1.29 -0.29 -15.17
CA ASP A 121 1.52 0.53 -13.99
C ASP A 121 2.04 1.93 -14.36
N PRO A 122 1.18 2.93 -14.61
CA PRO A 122 1.65 4.27 -14.86
C PRO A 122 2.00 5.04 -13.57
N TRP A 123 1.69 4.49 -12.39
CA TRP A 123 1.91 5.17 -11.12
C TRP A 123 3.25 4.83 -10.50
N GLY A 124 3.80 3.64 -10.78
CA GLY A 124 4.95 3.12 -10.04
C GLY A 124 4.47 2.69 -8.67
N ILE A 125 3.84 1.52 -8.59
CA ILE A 125 3.19 1.04 -7.38
C ILE A 125 4.19 0.85 -6.24
N GLU A 126 5.45 0.55 -6.57
CA GLU A 126 6.55 0.52 -5.62
C GLU A 126 6.77 1.88 -4.95
N GLU A 127 6.65 2.99 -5.67
CA GLU A 127 6.76 4.34 -5.11
C GLU A 127 5.63 4.61 -4.12
N LEU A 128 4.42 4.12 -4.41
CA LEU A 128 3.29 4.22 -3.50
C LEU A 128 3.51 3.38 -2.23
N PHE A 129 4.04 2.15 -2.37
CA PHE A 129 4.39 1.31 -1.22
C PHE A 129 5.47 1.95 -0.36
N GLU A 130 6.51 2.51 -0.97
CA GLU A 130 7.56 3.22 -0.25
C GLU A 130 7.00 4.44 0.50
N GLY A 131 6.16 5.24 -0.16
CA GLY A 131 5.47 6.36 0.48
C GLY A 131 4.65 5.92 1.70
N ALA A 132 3.89 4.82 1.57
CA ALA A 132 3.02 4.32 2.65
C ALA A 132 3.86 3.77 3.81
N ARG A 133 4.95 3.06 3.51
CA ARG A 133 5.92 2.59 4.50
C ARG A 133 6.55 3.76 5.24
N ASN A 134 7.01 4.77 4.53
CA ASN A 134 7.69 5.92 5.13
C ASN A 134 6.74 6.71 6.05
N ALA A 135 5.48 6.90 5.64
CA ALA A 135 4.44 7.49 6.48
C ALA A 135 4.20 6.67 7.75
N LEU A 136 4.14 5.34 7.64
CA LEU A 136 3.94 4.45 8.78
C LEU A 136 5.14 4.45 9.74
N VAL A 137 6.37 4.40 9.22
CA VAL A 137 7.60 4.46 10.03
C VAL A 137 7.73 5.79 10.75
N ALA A 138 7.36 6.90 10.10
CA ALA A 138 7.32 8.22 10.73
C ALA A 138 6.28 8.24 11.87
N ALA A 139 5.08 7.69 11.63
CA ALA A 139 4.03 7.61 12.64
C ALA A 139 4.44 6.77 13.86
N LEU A 140 5.17 5.67 13.65
CA LEU A 140 5.66 4.77 14.69
C LEU A 140 6.67 5.42 15.66
N GLN A 141 7.19 6.62 15.37
CA GLN A 141 8.01 7.36 16.32
C GLN A 141 7.20 7.88 17.53
N GLU A 142 5.89 8.07 17.37
CA GLU A 142 4.97 8.57 18.42
C GLU A 142 3.65 7.79 18.46
N PRO A 143 3.68 6.46 18.69
CA PRO A 143 2.56 5.57 18.40
C PRO A 143 1.31 5.83 19.25
N ASP A 144 1.46 6.33 20.48
CA ASP A 144 0.33 6.56 21.40
C ASP A 144 -0.45 7.86 21.10
N HIS A 145 0.11 8.74 20.26
CA HIS A 145 -0.42 10.08 20.01
C HIS A 145 -0.65 10.37 18.53
N HIS A 146 -0.08 9.57 17.64
CA HIS A 146 -0.19 9.80 16.22
C HIS A 146 -1.62 9.61 15.69
N ALA A 147 -2.09 10.53 14.83
CA ALA A 147 -3.45 10.52 14.30
C ALA A 147 -3.77 9.22 13.53
N LEU A 148 -2.78 8.67 12.83
CA LEU A 148 -2.87 7.42 12.07
C LEU A 148 -3.36 6.22 12.92
N PHE A 149 -3.10 6.27 14.23
CA PHE A 149 -3.41 5.16 15.14
C PHE A 149 -4.66 5.38 15.99
N ARG A 150 -5.42 6.45 15.73
CA ARG A 150 -6.62 6.81 16.50
C ARG A 150 -7.70 5.71 16.43
N ASP A 151 -7.93 5.20 15.22
CA ASP A 151 -9.00 4.24 14.94
C ASP A 151 -8.49 2.81 14.75
N ILE A 152 -7.24 2.66 14.32
CA ILE A 152 -6.60 1.38 14.02
C ILE A 152 -5.22 1.36 14.68
N GLN A 153 -4.94 0.37 15.52
CA GLN A 153 -3.64 0.25 16.19
C GLN A 153 -2.48 0.11 15.19
N PRO A 154 -1.24 0.42 15.59
CA PRO A 154 -0.07 0.33 14.71
C PRO A 154 0.05 -1.00 13.96
N ALA A 155 -0.14 -2.12 14.65
CA ALA A 155 -0.11 -3.44 14.01
C ALA A 155 -1.21 -3.58 12.96
N GLY A 156 -2.42 -3.10 13.23
CA GLY A 156 -3.51 -3.10 12.25
C GLY A 156 -3.19 -2.31 10.98
N GLN A 157 -2.51 -1.16 11.11
CA GLN A 157 -2.06 -0.38 9.95
C GLN A 157 -0.94 -1.09 9.18
N MET A 158 0.00 -1.72 9.88
CA MET A 158 1.03 -2.56 9.26
C MET A 158 0.43 -3.74 8.50
N GLN A 159 -0.57 -4.43 9.10
CA GLN A 159 -1.27 -5.55 8.46
C GLN A 159 -1.98 -5.15 7.17
N ARG A 160 -2.51 -3.92 7.08
CA ARG A 160 -3.12 -3.40 5.85
C ARG A 160 -2.09 -3.20 4.73
N LEU A 161 -0.94 -2.59 5.05
CA LEU A 161 0.15 -2.40 4.09
C LEU A 161 0.70 -3.75 3.62
N ASP A 162 0.95 -4.65 4.56
CA ASP A 162 1.45 -5.99 4.29
C ASP A 162 0.48 -6.84 3.47
N SER A 163 -0.82 -6.71 3.70
CA SER A 163 -1.83 -7.37 2.87
C SER A 163 -1.69 -6.92 1.41
N ALA A 164 -1.55 -5.61 1.18
CA ALA A 164 -1.34 -5.10 -0.18
C ALA A 164 -0.01 -5.59 -0.79
N LEU A 165 1.07 -5.68 -0.01
CA LEU A 165 2.36 -6.23 -0.47
C LEU A 165 2.27 -7.72 -0.82
N ILE A 166 1.62 -8.54 0.02
CA ILE A 166 1.39 -9.95 -0.29
C ILE A 166 0.62 -10.07 -1.61
N GLU A 167 -0.44 -9.28 -1.79
CA GLU A 167 -1.20 -9.26 -3.03
C GLU A 167 -0.34 -8.88 -4.24
N TYR A 168 0.57 -7.92 -4.07
CA TYR A 168 1.48 -7.45 -5.09
C TYR A 168 2.45 -8.54 -5.54
N TYR A 169 3.19 -9.14 -4.59
CA TYR A 169 4.17 -10.16 -4.89
C TYR A 169 3.55 -11.44 -5.46
N LEU A 170 2.37 -11.84 -4.98
CA LEU A 170 1.64 -12.95 -5.58
C LEU A 170 1.16 -12.63 -7.02
N TRP A 171 0.85 -11.37 -7.32
CA TRP A 171 0.53 -10.95 -8.67
C TRP A 171 1.77 -10.98 -9.58
N LEU A 172 2.92 -10.44 -9.13
CA LEU A 172 4.19 -10.51 -9.86
C LEU A 172 4.56 -11.97 -10.20
N ALA A 173 4.49 -12.85 -9.21
CA ALA A 173 4.73 -14.28 -9.37
C ALA A 173 3.79 -14.94 -10.39
N SER A 174 2.58 -14.41 -10.59
CA SER A 174 1.62 -14.93 -11.57
C SER A 174 1.85 -14.42 -13.00
N CYS A 175 2.56 -13.30 -13.15
CA CYS A 175 2.83 -12.65 -14.43
C CYS A 175 4.16 -13.08 -15.05
N GLN A 176 5.11 -13.57 -14.25
CA GLN A 176 6.43 -13.99 -14.70
C GLN A 176 6.42 -15.42 -15.25
N THR A 177 7.08 -15.60 -16.39
CA THR A 177 7.16 -16.87 -17.12
C THR A 177 8.55 -17.48 -16.98
N ASP A 178 8.66 -18.46 -16.09
CA ASP A 178 9.66 -19.54 -16.04
C ASP A 178 11.17 -19.20 -16.00
N ASP A 179 11.56 -17.93 -15.90
CA ASP A 179 12.85 -17.53 -15.34
C ASP A 179 12.81 -17.76 -13.81
N GLY A 180 12.90 -19.04 -13.41
CA GLY A 180 12.54 -19.55 -12.07
C GLY A 180 13.16 -18.87 -10.84
N GLY A 181 14.09 -17.93 -11.01
CA GLY A 181 14.58 -17.04 -9.95
C GLY A 181 13.54 -16.01 -9.52
N THR A 182 12.97 -15.27 -10.48
CA THR A 182 12.16 -14.07 -10.17
C THR A 182 10.81 -14.43 -9.54
N ARG A 183 10.17 -15.49 -10.04
CA ARG A 183 8.90 -15.99 -9.48
C ARG A 183 9.07 -16.53 -8.06
N ARG A 184 10.14 -17.31 -7.83
CA ARG A 184 10.44 -17.89 -6.51
C ARG A 184 10.64 -16.80 -5.48
N GLU A 185 11.46 -15.81 -5.80
CA GLU A 185 11.73 -14.66 -4.94
C GLU A 185 10.43 -13.92 -4.56
N CYS A 186 9.53 -13.70 -5.52
CA CYS A 186 8.23 -13.07 -5.25
C CYS A 186 7.35 -13.92 -4.30
N VAL A 187 7.26 -15.23 -4.51
CA VAL A 187 6.47 -16.11 -3.62
C VAL A 187 7.09 -16.17 -2.22
N GLU A 188 8.41 -16.24 -2.13
CA GLU A 188 9.14 -16.24 -0.86
C GLU A 188 8.91 -14.93 -0.09
N LEU A 189 8.96 -13.78 -0.78
CA LEU A 189 8.63 -12.48 -0.19
C LEU A 189 7.21 -12.45 0.39
N ALA A 190 6.23 -12.88 -0.40
CA ALA A 190 4.84 -12.96 0.07
C ALA A 190 4.71 -13.87 1.32
N ALA A 191 5.45 -14.99 1.36
CA ALA A 191 5.45 -15.90 2.50
C ALA A 191 6.13 -15.30 3.74
N VAL A 192 7.26 -14.60 3.58
CA VAL A 192 7.96 -13.92 4.68
C VAL A 192 7.05 -12.88 5.33
N ILE A 193 6.36 -12.08 4.52
CA ILE A 193 5.38 -11.09 5.01
C ILE A 193 4.24 -11.79 5.74
N ALA A 194 3.70 -12.87 5.16
CA ALA A 194 2.64 -13.65 5.78
C ALA A 194 3.06 -14.25 7.13
N ILE A 195 4.29 -14.77 7.26
CA ILE A 195 4.84 -15.26 8.53
C ILE A 195 4.87 -14.11 9.54
N ARG A 196 5.50 -12.97 9.18
CA ARG A 196 5.59 -11.80 10.07
C ARG A 196 4.21 -11.38 10.56
N MET A 197 3.23 -11.31 9.65
CA MET A 197 1.84 -11.00 9.97
C MET A 197 1.25 -12.01 10.96
N MET A 198 1.39 -13.31 10.71
CA MET A 198 0.82 -14.39 11.56
C MET A 198 1.51 -14.54 12.92
N PHE A 199 2.75 -14.07 13.06
CA PHE A 199 3.49 -14.07 14.32
C PHE A 199 3.14 -12.88 15.23
N GLU A 200 2.43 -11.86 14.72
CA GLU A 200 1.93 -10.80 15.58
C GLU A 200 0.89 -11.34 16.56
N ASP A 201 1.14 -11.15 17.86
CA ASP A 201 0.21 -11.53 18.94
C ASP A 201 -1.07 -10.68 18.98
N GLU A 202 -1.20 -9.69 18.10
CA GLU A 202 -2.37 -8.82 17.98
C GLU A 202 -3.46 -9.44 17.09
N TYR A 203 -4.70 -9.00 17.26
CA TYR A 203 -5.82 -9.56 16.50
C TYR A 203 -5.62 -9.32 14.99
N LEU A 204 -5.44 -10.40 14.25
CA LEU A 204 -5.36 -10.35 12.79
C LEU A 204 -6.67 -9.85 12.19
N ILE A 205 -6.57 -8.90 11.27
CA ILE A 205 -7.70 -8.55 10.41
C ILE A 205 -8.10 -9.80 9.62
N GLY A 206 -9.38 -10.20 9.70
CA GLY A 206 -9.84 -11.50 9.18
C GLY A 206 -9.47 -11.75 7.71
N ASP A 207 -9.59 -10.75 6.86
CA ASP A 207 -9.21 -10.84 5.44
C ASP A 207 -7.68 -10.95 5.25
N ALA A 208 -6.91 -10.28 6.10
CA ALA A 208 -5.44 -10.33 6.10
C ALA A 208 -4.93 -11.74 6.46
N ALA A 209 -5.55 -12.40 7.44
CA ALA A 209 -5.22 -13.77 7.81
C ALA A 209 -5.45 -14.77 6.65
N VAL A 210 -6.56 -14.62 5.92
CA VAL A 210 -6.86 -15.46 4.74
C VAL A 210 -5.81 -15.27 3.66
N LEU A 211 -5.39 -14.02 3.43
CA LEU A 211 -4.38 -13.69 2.44
C LEU A 211 -2.99 -14.21 2.84
N ALA A 212 -2.60 -14.07 4.11
CA ALA A 212 -1.36 -14.61 4.64
C ALA A 212 -1.30 -16.13 4.46
N LEU A 213 -2.36 -16.86 4.85
CA LEU A 213 -2.44 -18.31 4.63
C LEU A 213 -2.34 -18.69 3.15
N ARG A 214 -2.95 -17.90 2.25
CA ARG A 214 -2.84 -18.12 0.81
C ARG A 214 -1.39 -18.01 0.33
N ALA A 215 -0.63 -17.01 0.78
CA ALA A 215 0.78 -16.86 0.43
C ALA A 215 1.62 -18.04 0.91
N LEU A 216 1.39 -18.50 2.15
CA LEU A 216 2.08 -19.67 2.70
C LEU A 216 1.77 -20.95 1.92
N ILE A 217 0.50 -21.16 1.55
CA ILE A 217 0.10 -22.30 0.70
C ILE A 217 0.81 -22.24 -0.65
N GLU A 218 0.88 -21.06 -1.27
CA GLU A 218 1.54 -20.91 -2.57
C GLU A 218 3.04 -21.21 -2.49
N HIS A 219 3.71 -20.80 -1.41
CA HIS A 219 5.09 -21.14 -1.13
C HIS A 219 5.31 -22.65 -0.98
N THR A 220 4.48 -23.34 -0.17
CA THR A 220 4.60 -24.80 -0.01
C THR A 220 4.38 -25.57 -1.30
N ARG A 221 3.54 -25.07 -2.21
CA ARG A 221 3.33 -25.69 -3.52
C ARG A 221 4.55 -25.57 -4.41
N TYR A 222 5.29 -24.46 -4.29
CA TYR A 222 6.49 -24.23 -5.06
C TYR A 222 7.63 -25.13 -4.60
N ASP A 223 7.85 -25.25 -3.28
CA ASP A 223 8.90 -26.10 -2.71
C ASP A 223 8.69 -27.59 -3.06
N VAL A 224 7.45 -28.07 -3.07
CA VAL A 224 7.13 -29.48 -3.40
C VAL A 224 7.38 -29.81 -4.89
N VAL A 225 7.33 -28.83 -5.79
CA VAL A 225 7.57 -29.04 -7.23
C VAL A 225 9.06 -29.07 -7.55
N VAL A 226 9.89 -28.32 -6.82
CA VAL A 226 11.34 -28.24 -7.05
C VAL A 226 12.09 -29.45 -6.49
N ASP A 227 11.65 -30.00 -5.35
CA ASP A 227 12.26 -31.20 -4.76
C ASP A 227 11.91 -32.53 -5.50
N GLY A 228 11.15 -32.44 -6.61
CA GLY A 228 10.60 -33.60 -7.33
C GLY A 228 11.37 -34.06 -8.58
N ASP A 229 12.35 -33.27 -9.06
CA ASP A 229 13.05 -33.51 -10.34
C ASP A 229 14.58 -33.70 -10.18
N ASP A 230 15.08 -33.99 -8.96
CA ASP A 230 16.50 -34.28 -8.68
C ASP A 230 16.90 -35.75 -8.99
N ASP A 231 16.49 -36.27 -10.16
CA ASP A 231 17.13 -37.45 -10.76
C ASP A 231 17.44 -37.15 -12.24
N ASP A 232 18.74 -37.10 -12.54
CA ASP A 232 19.41 -37.12 -13.85
C ASP A 232 19.61 -35.77 -14.61
N ASP A 233 20.82 -35.21 -14.46
CA ASP A 233 21.90 -35.29 -15.48
C ASP A 233 22.63 -33.95 -15.82
N ASP A 234 23.94 -34.13 -15.92
CA ASP A 234 25.03 -33.39 -16.56
C ASP A 234 25.05 -31.85 -16.70
N THR A 235 26.14 -31.31 -16.12
CA THR A 235 27.01 -30.22 -16.57
C THR A 235 26.57 -29.36 -17.77
N THR A 236 26.42 -28.06 -17.52
CA THR A 236 27.03 -27.01 -18.35
C THR A 236 27.38 -25.82 -17.46
N GLU A 237 28.67 -25.52 -17.40
CA GLU A 237 29.18 -24.17 -17.15
C GLU A 237 28.54 -23.24 -18.20
N ASP A 238 27.98 -22.08 -17.82
CA ASP A 238 28.30 -20.81 -18.47
C ASP A 238 27.42 -19.62 -18.03
N GLU A 239 28.07 -18.46 -18.10
CA GLU A 239 27.52 -17.12 -18.41
C GLU A 239 26.79 -16.34 -17.30
N GLU A 240 27.59 -15.53 -16.59
CA GLU A 240 27.16 -14.33 -15.86
C GLU A 240 26.66 -13.26 -16.84
N ASP A 241 25.42 -13.37 -17.30
CA ASP A 241 24.68 -12.23 -17.84
C ASP A 241 24.00 -11.50 -16.66
N SER A 242 24.53 -10.32 -16.34
CA SER A 242 24.00 -9.42 -15.31
C SER A 242 22.64 -8.86 -15.75
N ASP A 243 21.58 -9.47 -15.26
CA ASP A 243 20.20 -9.01 -15.44
C ASP A 243 19.88 -7.89 -14.43
N ASP A 244 19.87 -6.65 -14.91
CA ASP A 244 19.56 -5.44 -14.13
C ASP A 244 18.16 -5.49 -13.46
N SER A 245 17.25 -6.36 -13.92
CA SER A 245 15.91 -6.51 -13.33
C SER A 245 15.90 -7.30 -12.02
N ALA A 246 16.76 -8.30 -11.89
CA ALA A 246 16.94 -9.07 -10.66
C ALA A 246 17.59 -8.23 -9.55
N ASP A 247 18.43 -7.26 -9.92
CA ASP A 247 19.12 -6.38 -8.95
C ASP A 247 18.16 -5.40 -8.26
N GLY A 248 17.13 -4.94 -8.98
CA GLY A 248 16.03 -4.14 -8.41
C GLY A 248 15.23 -4.90 -7.36
N ILE A 249 14.87 -6.16 -7.64
CA ILE A 249 14.12 -7.03 -6.72
C ILE A 249 14.99 -7.39 -5.50
N ARG A 250 16.27 -7.70 -5.69
CA ARG A 250 17.23 -7.94 -4.59
C ARG A 250 17.47 -6.73 -3.71
N THR A 251 17.49 -5.53 -4.30
CA THR A 251 17.61 -4.28 -3.54
C THR A 251 16.34 -4.04 -2.71
N ALA A 252 15.15 -4.22 -3.30
CA ALA A 252 13.88 -4.13 -2.58
C ALA A 252 13.79 -5.16 -1.44
N LEU A 253 14.28 -6.39 -1.66
CA LEU A 253 14.41 -7.47 -0.68
C LEU A 253 15.24 -7.06 0.53
N SER A 254 16.44 -6.52 0.28
CA SER A 254 17.36 -6.07 1.33
C SER A 254 16.76 -4.94 2.16
N GLN A 255 16.17 -3.94 1.50
CA GLN A 255 15.53 -2.81 2.17
C GLN A 255 14.30 -3.22 2.97
N TYR A 256 13.47 -4.12 2.43
CA TYR A 256 12.26 -4.58 3.09
C TYR A 256 12.60 -5.49 4.28
N ARG A 257 13.56 -6.41 4.13
CA ARG A 257 14.08 -7.22 5.24
C ARG A 257 14.65 -6.33 6.35
N HIS A 258 15.45 -5.33 5.99
CA HIS A 258 15.99 -4.37 6.95
C HIS A 258 14.88 -3.59 7.67
N GLY A 259 13.86 -3.13 6.93
CA GLY A 259 12.70 -2.45 7.51
C GLY A 259 11.85 -3.35 8.42
N ILE A 260 11.73 -4.65 8.11
CA ILE A 260 11.09 -5.62 9.01
C ILE A 260 11.91 -5.79 10.29
N GLU A 261 13.22 -5.98 10.17
CA GLU A 261 14.10 -6.14 11.33
C GLU A 261 14.06 -4.91 12.24
N GLU A 262 14.02 -3.71 11.65
CA GLU A 262 13.89 -2.44 12.38
C GLU A 262 12.51 -2.29 13.03
N ALA A 263 11.41 -2.61 12.31
CA ALA A 263 10.06 -2.55 12.85
C ALA A 263 9.84 -3.58 13.99
N ILE A 264 10.40 -4.79 13.86
CA ILE A 264 10.42 -5.79 14.92
C ILE A 264 11.23 -5.25 16.12
N ALA A 265 12.41 -4.69 15.89
CA ALA A 265 13.21 -4.11 16.97
C ALA A 265 12.47 -2.97 17.70
N LEU A 266 11.77 -2.10 16.97
CA LEU A 266 10.97 -1.01 17.53
C LEU A 266 9.72 -1.52 18.28
N SER A 267 9.03 -2.51 17.74
CA SER A 267 7.88 -3.17 18.40
C SER A 267 8.30 -3.84 19.72
N HIS A 268 9.43 -4.56 19.71
CA HIS A 268 10.00 -5.15 20.91
C HIS A 268 10.46 -4.09 21.92
N ALA A 269 11.08 -3.00 21.46
CA ALA A 269 11.47 -1.89 22.34
C ALA A 269 10.25 -1.19 22.98
N GLY A 270 9.17 -1.01 22.22
CA GLY A 270 7.90 -0.47 22.73
C GLY A 270 7.23 -1.41 23.74
N LYS A 271 7.22 -2.73 23.50
CA LYS A 271 6.73 -3.74 24.44
C LYS A 271 7.58 -3.80 25.72
N ASP A 272 8.90 -3.61 25.63
CA ASP A 272 9.80 -3.58 26.79
C ASP A 272 9.66 -2.31 27.65
N LEU A 273 9.31 -1.17 27.04
CA LEU A 273 8.96 0.06 27.75
C LEU A 273 7.62 -0.09 28.49
N MET A 274 6.60 -0.64 27.81
CA MET A 274 5.29 -0.94 28.40
C MET A 274 5.38 -1.98 29.54
N SER A 275 6.22 -3.01 29.41
CA SER A 275 6.42 -4.02 30.45
C SER A 275 7.17 -3.45 31.66
N ARG A 276 8.09 -2.50 31.46
CA ARG A 276 8.79 -1.77 32.54
C ARG A 276 7.89 -0.80 33.28
N GLU A 277 7.05 -0.05 32.58
CA GLU A 277 6.12 0.90 33.20
C GLU A 277 4.97 0.21 33.95
N SER A 278 4.48 -0.92 33.45
CA SER A 278 3.52 -1.75 34.17
C SER A 278 4.14 -2.44 35.40
N TYR A 279 5.43 -2.81 35.36
CA TYR A 279 6.16 -3.32 36.53
C TYR A 279 6.49 -2.22 37.57
N THR A 280 6.76 -0.98 37.18
CA THR A 280 6.98 0.12 38.12
C THR A 280 5.67 0.61 38.74
N ALA A 281 4.56 0.63 37.98
CA ALA A 281 3.24 0.95 38.51
C ALA A 281 2.72 -0.14 39.49
N ALA A 282 2.99 -1.42 39.21
CA ALA A 282 2.62 -2.52 40.10
C ALA A 282 3.49 -2.61 41.37
N ASN A 283 4.71 -2.08 41.36
CA ASN A 283 5.61 -2.06 42.54
C ASN A 283 5.55 -0.76 43.37
N MET A 284 4.76 0.24 42.97
CA MET A 284 4.45 1.42 43.80
C MET A 284 3.08 1.32 44.50
N GLY A 285 2.44 0.16 44.43
CA GLY A 285 1.10 -0.10 44.95
C GLY A 285 1.06 -0.94 46.24
N ASP A 286 1.95 -0.70 47.21
CA ASP A 286 1.66 -1.07 48.61
C ASP A 286 2.54 -0.27 49.60
N PHE A 287 2.00 -0.02 50.79
CA PHE A 287 2.51 0.80 51.92
C PHE A 287 2.18 2.30 51.94
N SER A 288 0.97 2.64 52.39
CA SER A 288 0.74 2.87 53.83
C SER A 288 -0.72 3.26 54.12
N MET A 289 -1.43 2.35 54.81
CA MET A 289 -2.41 2.75 55.81
C MET A 289 -1.61 3.33 56.98
N GLU A 290 -1.76 4.62 57.28
CA GLU A 290 -1.81 5.12 58.66
C GLU A 290 -2.13 6.63 58.72
N THR A 291 -3.29 6.92 59.31
CA THR A 291 -3.60 8.09 60.16
C THR A 291 -3.68 9.52 59.59
N PHE A 292 -4.85 10.11 59.89
CA PHE A 292 -5.29 11.52 59.87
C PHE A 292 -5.71 12.14 58.53
#